data_AF-W4RJ16-F1
#
_entry.id   AF-W4RJ16-F1
#
_cell.length_a   1.000
_cell.length_b   1.000
_cell.length_c   1.000
_cell.angle_alpha   90.00
_cell.angle_beta   90.00
_cell.angle_gamma   90.00
#
_symmetry.space_group_name_H-M   'P 1'
#
loop_
_entity.id
_entity.type
_entity.pdbx_description
1 polymer ?
#
loop_
_entity_poly.entity_id
_entity_poly.type
_entity_poly.pdbx_seq_one_letter_code
_entity_poly.pdbx_strand_id
1 'polypeptide(L)' 'MINQSLYAQQTTDPILQSRADAEKVWIKRVSEEIAGKTSIVPWQPEEKIGYDKMKDLINH' A
#
# COMPACT_ATOMS: atom_id res chain seq x y z
N MET A 1 0.33 -6.07 8.00
CA MET A 1 0.83 -5.70 6.66
C MET A 1 -0.35 -5.29 5.82
N ILE A 2 -0.31 -4.11 5.22
CA ILE A 2 -1.33 -3.58 4.32
C ILE A 2 -0.71 -3.57 2.93
N ASN A 3 -1.24 -4.38 2.03
CA ASN A 3 -0.70 -4.52 0.67
C ASN A 3 -1.52 -3.75 -0.35
N GLN A 4 -0.93 -3.55 -1.52
CA GLN A 4 -1.62 -3.01 -2.69
C GLN A 4 -2.29 -1.65 -2.40
N SER A 5 -1.65 -0.84 -1.56
CA SER A 5 -2.20 0.44 -1.15
C SER A 5 -2.04 1.47 -2.26
N LEU A 6 -3.16 2.03 -2.70
CA LEU A 6 -3.16 3.19 -3.59
C LEU A 6 -2.72 4.46 -2.85
N TYR A 7 -2.98 4.53 -1.54
CA TYR A 7 -2.47 5.60 -0.68
C TYR A 7 -0.94 5.68 -0.70
N ALA A 8 -0.25 4.55 -0.57
CA ALA A 8 1.21 4.51 -0.63
C ALA A 8 1.76 4.78 -2.04
N GLN A 9 0.98 4.55 -3.10
CA GLN A 9 1.40 4.79 -4.48
C GLN A 9 1.38 6.27 -4.89
N GLN A 10 0.73 7.15 -4.12
CA GLN A 10 0.71 8.62 -4.34
C GLN A 10 0.35 9.03 -5.77
N THR A 11 -0.63 8.33 -6.36
CA THR A 11 -1.10 8.59 -7.73
C THR A 11 -1.73 9.98 -7.87
N THR A 12 -1.51 10.64 -9.01
CA THR A 12 -2.16 11.92 -9.35
C THR A 12 -3.42 11.74 -10.20
N ASP A 13 -3.78 10.50 -10.54
CA ASP A 13 -5.02 10.22 -11.25
C ASP A 13 -6.22 10.53 -10.34
N PRO A 14 -7.16 11.41 -10.73
CA PRO A 14 -8.26 11.84 -9.86
C PRO A 14 -9.18 10.69 -9.40
N ILE A 15 -9.37 9.67 -10.26
CA ILE A 15 -10.22 8.52 -9.92
C ILE A 15 -9.51 7.66 -8.89
N LEU A 16 -8.23 7.38 -9.10
CA LEU A 16 -7.45 6.57 -8.15
C LEU A 16 -7.16 7.30 -6.84
N GLN A 17 -7.05 8.63 -6.86
CA GLN A 17 -6.88 9.45 -5.66
C GLN A 17 -8.08 9.31 -4.71
N SER A 18 -9.30 9.27 -5.24
CA SER A 18 -10.51 9.05 -4.41
C SER A 18 -10.46 7.70 -3.67
N ARG A 19 -9.89 6.67 -4.30
CA ARG A 19 -9.69 5.35 -3.67
C ARG A 19 -8.57 5.39 -2.63
N ALA A 20 -7.45 6.03 -2.95
CA ALA A 20 -6.36 6.26 -2.01
C ALA A 20 -6.83 7.00 -0.74
N ASP A 21 -7.73 7.98 -0.88
CA ASP A 21 -8.29 8.70 0.26
C ASP A 21 -9.20 7.82 1.13
N ALA A 22 -9.99 6.93 0.51
CA ALA A 22 -10.83 5.99 1.24
C ALA A 22 -10.02 4.96 2.06
N GLU A 23 -8.79 4.64 1.66
CA GLU A 23 -7.90 3.74 2.41
C GLU A 23 -7.45 4.34 3.76
N LYS A 24 -7.35 5.66 3.88
CA LYS A 24 -6.75 6.35 5.04
C LYS A 24 -7.41 5.95 6.37
N VAL A 25 -8.74 5.84 6.39
CA VAL A 25 -9.49 5.46 7.61
C VAL A 25 -9.12 4.04 8.06
N TRP A 26 -8.99 3.11 7.11
CA TRP A 26 -8.67 1.72 7.39
C TRP A 26 -7.20 1.54 7.76
N ILE A 27 -6.29 2.26 7.09
CA ILE A 27 -4.87 2.29 7.44
C ILE A 27 -4.68 2.80 8.86
N LYS A 28 -5.37 3.87 9.23
CA LYS A 28 -5.33 4.42 10.59
C LYS A 28 -5.79 3.38 11.61
N ARG A 29 -6.97 2.77 11.39
CA ARG A 29 -7.50 1.75 12.28
C ARG A 29 -6.54 0.58 12.47
N VAL A 30 -5.97 0.05 11.37
CA VAL A 30 -5.03 -1.07 11.45
C VAL A 30 -3.76 -0.67 12.19
N SER A 31 -3.20 0.50 11.90
CA SER A 31 -1.93 0.96 12.46
C SER A 31 -2.00 1.41 13.91
N GLU A 32 -3.11 1.98 14.34
CA GLU A 32 -3.26 2.54 15.69
C GLU A 32 -3.99 1.60 16.65
N GLU A 33 -4.94 0.79 16.16
CA GLU A 33 -5.85 0.04 17.04
C GLU A 33 -5.64 -1.47 16.99
N ILE A 34 -5.18 -2.01 15.85
CA ILE A 34 -5.18 -3.47 15.62
C ILE A 34 -3.77 -4.06 15.72
N ALA A 35 -2.77 -3.44 15.11
CA ALA A 35 -1.45 -4.02 14.95
C ALA A 35 -0.36 -3.18 15.64
N GLY A 36 0.44 -3.81 16.51
CA GLY A 36 1.57 -3.13 17.17
C GLY A 36 2.71 -2.73 16.21
N LYS A 37 2.74 -3.26 14.99
CA LYS A 37 3.63 -2.84 13.89
C LYS A 37 2.89 -2.95 12.57
N THR A 38 3.02 -1.93 11.72
CA THR A 38 2.37 -1.88 10.42
C THR A 38 3.36 -1.50 9.34
N SER A 39 3.32 -2.24 8.23
CA SER A 39 4.02 -1.94 6.98
C SER A 39 2.98 -1.79 5.89
N ILE A 40 3.16 -0.81 5.01
CA ILE A 40 2.25 -0.50 3.90
C ILE A 40 3.04 -0.67 2.61
N VAL A 41 2.56 -1.54 1.72
CA VAL A 41 3.19 -1.82 0.43
C VAL A 41 2.36 -1.15 -0.66
N PRO A 42 2.98 -0.31 -1.53
CA PRO A 42 2.27 0.38 -2.60
C PRO A 42 1.68 -0.60 -3.62
N TRP A 43 0.58 -0.20 -4.25
CA TRP A 43 0.06 -0.90 -5.41
C TRP A 43 1.03 -0.77 -6.58
N GLN A 44 1.31 -1.89 -7.24
CA GLN A 44 2.16 -1.95 -8.43
C GLN A 44 1.36 -2.57 -9.58
N PRO A 45 1.39 -1.99 -10.79
CA PRO A 45 0.61 -2.46 -11.93
C PRO A 45 1.09 -3.82 -12.45
N GLU A 46 2.39 -4.10 -12.38
CA GLU A 46 2.93 -5.41 -12.75
C GLU A 46 2.97 -6.39 -11.57
N GLU A 47 2.59 -7.64 -11.84
CA GLU A 47 2.81 -8.71 -10.86
C GLU A 47 4.31 -8.96 -10.65
N LYS A 48 4.73 -8.91 -9.38
CA LYS A 48 6.11 -9.16 -8.97
C LYS A 48 6.33 -10.64 -8.69
N ILE A 49 6.30 -11.44 -9.75
CA ILE A 49 6.59 -12.88 -9.72
C ILE A 49 8.10 -13.11 -9.81
N GLY A 50 8.64 -13.94 -8.92
CA GLY A 50 10.04 -14.36 -8.91
C GLY A 50 10.90 -13.60 -7.90
N TYR A 51 11.99 -14.25 -7.46
CA TYR A 51 12.84 -13.78 -6.37
C TYR A 51 13.37 -12.35 -6.58
N ASP A 52 13.83 -12.04 -7.80
CA ASP A 52 14.42 -10.73 -8.07
C ASP A 52 13.39 -9.61 -8.04
N LYS A 53 12.17 -9.84 -8.55
CA LYS A 53 11.09 -8.85 -8.48
C LYS A 53 10.56 -8.67 -7.06
N MET A 54 10.61 -9.71 -6.23
CA MET A 54 10.15 -9.64 -4.84
C MET A 54 11.01 -8.73 -3.97
N LYS A 55 12.30 -8.57 -4.30
CA LYS A 55 13.21 -7.67 -3.57
C LYS A 55 12.77 -6.22 -3.62
N ASP A 56 12.08 -5.81 -4.68
CA ASP A 56 11.54 -4.46 -4.82
C ASP A 56 10.47 -4.13 -3.77
N LEU A 57 9.88 -5.13 -3.12
CA LEU A 57 8.86 -4.94 -2.08
C LEU A 57 9.45 -4.75 -0.67
N ILE A 58 10.75 -5.00 -0.49
CA ILE A 58 11.40 -5.01 0.83
C ILE A 58 12.06 -3.66 1.16
N ASN A 59 12.38 -2.85 0.14
CA ASN A 59 13.15 -1.59 0.28
C ASN A 59 12.28 -0.32 0.19
N HIS A 60 10.97 -0.43 0.36
CA HIS A 60 10.03 0.70 0.38
C HIS A 60 9.57 1.05 1.80
#